data_AF-A0A3D5CSJ7-F1
#
_entry.id   AF-A0A3D5CSJ7-F1
#
_cell.length_a   1.000
_cell.length_b   1.000
_cell.length_c   1.000
_cell.angle_alpha   90.00
_cell.angle_beta   90.00
_cell.angle_gamma   90.00
#
_symmetry.space_group_name_H-M   'P 1'
#
loop_
_entity.id
_entity.type
_entity.pdbx_description
1 polymer ?
#
loop_
_entity_poly.entity_id
_entity_poly.type
_entity_poly.pdbx_seq_one_letter_code
_entity_poly.pdbx_strand_id
1 'polypeptide(L)'
;FLLDDEALKYIDYDLDIKVFPDGEKRLLDVDEYEMHSKMMNYPNDIDFILKENVKILVDWINNGDGPFSEGYIDIWYNRYKQLSRK
;
A
#
# COMPACT_ATOMS: atom_id res chain seq x y z
N PHE A 1 -10.34 -4.17 10.93
CA PHE A 1 -9.61 -5.44 10.72
C PHE A 1 -10.34 -6.52 11.52
N LEU A 2 -10.77 -7.61 10.86
CA LEU A 2 -11.25 -8.82 11.55
C LEU A 2 -10.03 -9.70 11.81
N LEU A 3 -9.54 -9.69 13.05
CA LEU A 3 -8.56 -10.65 13.53
C LEU A 3 -9.31 -11.96 13.80
N ASP A 4 -9.16 -12.91 12.88
CA ASP A 4 -9.49 -14.31 13.11
C ASP A 4 -8.23 -14.95 13.68
N ASP A 5 -8.35 -15.86 14.66
CA ASP A 5 -7.21 -16.44 15.40
C ASP A 5 -6.22 -17.24 14.52
N GLU A 6 -6.56 -17.44 13.24
CA GLU A 6 -5.76 -18.19 12.26
C GLU A 6 -4.88 -17.32 11.35
N ALA A 7 -5.33 -16.13 10.91
CA ALA A 7 -4.64 -15.39 9.85
C ALA A 7 -5.02 -13.90 9.72
N LEU A 8 -4.08 -13.13 9.16
CA LEU A 8 -4.33 -11.77 8.68
C LEU A 8 -5.10 -11.82 7.36
N LYS A 9 -6.30 -11.22 7.31
CA LYS A 9 -7.12 -11.07 6.09
C LYS A 9 -7.09 -9.62 5.62
N TYR A 10 -6.83 -9.42 4.34
CA TYR A 10 -6.90 -8.12 3.66
C TYR A 10 -7.70 -8.26 2.36
N ILE A 11 -8.30 -7.15 1.92
CA ILE A 11 -8.99 -7.03 0.63
C ILE A 11 -8.11 -6.16 -0.24
N ASP A 12 -7.83 -6.64 -1.45
CA ASP A 12 -7.15 -5.85 -2.47
C ASP A 12 -8.16 -4.96 -3.19
N TYR A 13 -7.79 -3.70 -3.39
CA TYR A 13 -8.60 -2.68 -4.03
C TYR A 13 -7.93 -2.11 -5.29
N ASP A 14 -6.96 -2.85 -5.85
CA ASP A 14 -6.34 -2.64 -7.16
C ASP A 14 -5.43 -1.39 -7.29
N LEU A 15 -5.59 -0.35 -6.47
CA LEU A 15 -4.78 0.88 -6.58
C LEU A 15 -3.36 0.70 -6.05
N ASP A 16 -2.38 0.74 -6.95
CA ASP A 16 -0.95 0.64 -6.65
C ASP A 16 -0.16 1.90 -7.00
N ILE A 17 0.85 2.24 -6.18
CA ILE A 17 1.81 3.32 -6.49
C ILE A 17 3.18 2.71 -6.77
N LYS A 18 3.70 2.99 -7.95
CA LYS A 18 5.06 2.64 -8.35
C LYS A 18 5.99 3.84 -8.27
N VAL A 19 7.11 3.68 -7.56
CA VAL A 19 8.20 4.65 -7.48
C VAL A 19 9.37 4.16 -8.33
N PHE A 20 9.82 4.97 -9.28
CA PHE A 20 10.94 4.69 -10.18
C PHE A 20 12.28 5.15 -9.57
N PRO A 21 13.43 4.63 -10.04
CA PRO A 21 14.75 5.00 -9.49
C PRO A 21 15.11 6.48 -9.62
N ASP A 22 14.51 7.18 -10.58
CA ASP A 22 14.66 8.63 -10.78
C ASP A 22 13.72 9.47 -9.89
N GLY A 23 12.88 8.81 -9.08
CA GLY A 23 11.90 9.44 -8.20
C GLY A 23 10.56 9.73 -8.86
N GLU A 24 10.35 9.36 -10.14
CA GLU A 24 9.02 9.43 -10.76
C GLU A 24 8.05 8.50 -10.00
N LYS A 25 6.81 8.97 -9.82
CA LYS A 25 5.72 8.24 -9.16
C LYS A 25 4.58 8.05 -10.14
N ARG A 26 4.07 6.82 -10.23
CA ARG A 26 2.94 6.49 -11.10
C ARG A 26 1.90 5.69 -10.34
N LEU A 27 0.65 6.16 -10.40
CA LEU A 27 -0.52 5.37 -9.99
C LEU A 27 -0.82 4.35 -11.09
N LEU A 28 -0.93 3.09 -10.71
CA LEU A 28 -1.19 1.95 -11.59
C LEU A 28 -2.60 1.41 -11.37
N ASP A 29 -3.06 0.61 -12.33
CA ASP A 29 -4.29 -0.19 -12.28
C ASP A 29 -5.58 0.58 -11.97
N VAL A 30 -5.59 1.87 -12.32
CA VAL A 30 -6.75 2.77 -12.20
C VAL A 30 -7.96 2.24 -12.99
N ASP A 31 -7.73 1.69 -14.18
CA ASP A 31 -8.81 1.16 -15.03
C ASP A 31 -9.43 -0.11 -14.40
N GLU A 32 -8.62 -0.96 -13.76
CA GLU A 32 -9.07 -2.16 -13.06
C GLU A 32 -9.86 -1.77 -11.81
N TYR A 33 -9.34 -0.84 -11.01
CA TYR A 33 -10.05 -0.24 -9.89
C TYR A 33 -11.42 0.31 -10.28
N GLU A 34 -11.51 1.10 -11.35
CA GLU A 34 -12.78 1.66 -11.81
C GLU A 34 -13.78 0.58 -12.27
N MET A 35 -13.28 -0.48 -12.90
CA MET A 35 -14.10 -1.60 -13.35
C MET A 35 -14.63 -2.42 -12.15
N HIS A 36 -13.75 -2.79 -11.22
CA HIS A 36 -14.10 -3.56 -10.03
C HIS A 36 -15.02 -2.78 -9.09
N SER A 37 -14.76 -1.49 -8.91
CA SER A 37 -15.63 -0.60 -8.13
C SER A 37 -17.08 -0.62 -8.61
N LYS A 38 -17.29 -0.59 -9.93
CA LYS A 38 -18.63 -0.69 -10.54
C LYS A 38 -19.20 -2.11 -10.45
N MET A 39 -18.41 -3.14 -10.74
CA MET A 39 -18.88 -4.53 -10.77
C MET A 39 -19.27 -5.04 -9.38
N MET A 40 -18.49 -4.66 -8.36
CA MET A 40 -18.67 -5.09 -6.98
C MET A 40 -19.43 -4.07 -6.12
N ASN A 41 -19.84 -2.95 -6.74
CA ASN A 41 -20.60 -1.87 -6.11
C ASN A 41 -19.92 -1.35 -4.83
N TYR A 42 -18.66 -0.94 -4.96
CA TYR A 42 -17.91 -0.35 -3.84
C TYR A 42 -18.69 0.86 -3.31
N PRO A 43 -18.98 0.91 -1.99
CA PRO A 43 -19.70 2.03 -1.44
C PRO A 43 -18.82 3.30 -1.47
N ASN A 44 -19.48 4.47 -1.56
CA ASN A 44 -18.80 5.76 -1.79
C ASN A 44 -17.79 6.12 -0.69
N ASP A 45 -18.01 5.63 0.53
CA ASP A 45 -17.09 5.78 1.65
C ASP A 45 -15.78 5.01 1.43
N ILE A 46 -15.85 3.79 0.86
CA ILE A 46 -14.67 3.02 0.46
C ILE A 46 -13.92 3.74 -0.65
N ASP A 47 -14.59 4.19 -1.70
CA ASP A 47 -13.93 4.96 -2.79
C ASP A 47 -13.22 6.20 -2.25
N PHE A 48 -13.86 6.92 -1.33
CA PHE A 48 -13.26 8.07 -0.66
C PHE A 48 -12.03 7.67 0.17
N ILE A 49 -12.14 6.65 1.02
CA ILE A 49 -11.04 6.17 1.86
C ILE A 49 -9.84 5.76 1.01
N LEU A 50 -10.06 5.04 -0.09
CA LEU A 50 -8.99 4.58 -0.98
C LEU A 50 -8.24 5.76 -1.61
N LYS A 51 -8.98 6.75 -2.14
CA LYS A 51 -8.39 7.96 -2.73
C LYS A 51 -7.61 8.80 -1.70
N GLU A 52 -8.10 8.90 -0.46
CA GLU A 52 -7.36 9.60 0.60
C GLU A 52 -6.09 8.82 1.02
N ASN A 53 -6.14 7.49 1.07
CA ASN A 53 -4.95 6.69 1.36
C ASN A 53 -3.90 6.80 0.27
N VAL A 54 -4.29 6.89 -1.01
CA VAL A 54 -3.34 7.16 -2.11
C VAL A 54 -2.60 8.48 -1.88
N LYS A 55 -3.30 9.54 -1.44
CA LYS A 55 -2.66 10.84 -1.12
C LYS A 55 -1.68 10.70 0.04
N ILE A 56 -2.08 10.03 1.12
CA ILE A 56 -1.22 9.79 2.29
C ILE A 56 0.04 9.02 1.89
N LEU A 57 -0.08 7.99 1.05
CA LEU A 57 1.06 7.23 0.56
C LEU A 57 1.98 8.10 -0.32
N VAL A 58 1.43 8.95 -1.19
CA VAL A 58 2.23 9.91 -1.97
C VAL A 58 2.99 10.86 -1.05
N ASP A 59 2.35 11.37 0.01
CA ASP A 59 3.00 12.25 0.98
C ASP A 59 4.13 11.53 1.73
N TRP A 60 3.91 10.28 2.15
CA TRP A 60 4.96 9.47 2.78
C TRP A 60 6.14 9.22 1.84
N ILE A 61 5.88 8.94 0.55
CA ILE A 61 6.94 8.79 -0.44
C ILE A 61 7.73 10.09 -0.59
N ASN A 62 7.04 11.24 -0.66
CA ASN A 62 7.67 12.55 -0.83
C ASN A 62 8.57 12.94 0.34
N ASN A 63 8.14 12.63 1.57
CA ASN A 63 8.85 12.96 2.79
C ASN A 63 9.85 11.89 3.22
N GLY A 64 9.84 10.72 2.56
CA GLY A 64 10.61 9.56 3.01
C GLY A 64 10.14 9.04 4.36
N ASP A 65 8.84 9.07 4.63
CA ASP A 65 8.25 8.63 5.89
C ASP A 65 7.90 7.14 5.87
N GLY A 66 7.72 6.57 7.07
CA GLY A 66 7.27 5.20 7.25
C GLY A 66 8.17 4.21 6.49
N PRO A 67 7.61 3.36 5.61
CA PRO A 67 8.38 2.35 4.87
C PRO A 67 9.39 2.90 3.87
N PHE A 68 9.34 4.20 3.57
CA PHE A 68 10.27 4.88 2.66
C PHE A 68 11.45 5.52 3.39
N SER A 69 11.45 5.54 4.73
CA SER A 69 12.58 6.05 5.51
C SER A 69 13.73 5.05 5.57
N GLU A 70 14.97 5.55 5.45
CA GLU A 70 16.18 4.71 5.54
C GLU A 70 16.23 3.91 6.84
N GLY A 71 15.92 4.56 7.98
CA GLY A 71 15.91 3.90 9.28
C GLY A 71 14.87 2.78 9.40
N TYR A 72 13.68 2.94 8.81
CA TYR A 72 12.67 1.89 8.81
C TYR A 72 13.12 0.70 7.95
N ILE A 73 13.68 0.97 6.77
CA ILE A 73 14.22 -0.06 5.87
C ILE A 73 15.31 -0.87 6.59
N ASP A 74 16.24 -0.20 7.27
CA ASP A 74 17.32 -0.84 8.02
C ASP A 74 16.80 -1.76 9.13
N ILE A 75 15.81 -1.31 9.90
CA ILE A 75 15.21 -2.10 10.99
C ILE A 75 14.62 -3.40 10.42
N TRP A 76 13.81 -3.30 9.38
CA TRP A 76 13.12 -4.46 8.81
C TRP A 76 14.06 -5.38 8.03
N TYR A 77 15.06 -4.83 7.34
CA TYR A 77 16.09 -5.64 6.70
C TYR A 77 16.94 -6.42 7.71
N ASN A 78 17.31 -5.79 8.82
CA ASN A 78 18.00 -6.47 9.92
C ASN A 78 17.11 -7.56 10.54
N ARG A 79 15.82 -7.28 10.74
CA ARG A 79 14.85 -8.27 11.21
C ARG A 79 14.74 -9.45 10.26
N TYR A 80 14.64 -9.21 8.97
CA TYR A 80 14.64 -10.24 7.93
C TYR A 80 15.89 -11.13 8.02
N LYS A 81 17.10 -10.54 8.10
CA LYS A 81 18.35 -11.29 8.25
C LYS A 81 18.40 -12.17 9.50
N GLN A 82 17.77 -11.77 10.60
CA GLN A 82 17.70 -12.59 11.81
C GLN A 82 16.79 -13.81 11.63
N LEU A 83 15.67 -13.63 10.93
CA LEU A 83 14.68 -14.69 10.70
C LEU A 83 15.14 -15.69 9.64
N SER A 84 15.84 -15.21 8.60
CA SER A 84 16.31 -16.03 7.47
C SER A 84 17.61 -16.82 7.75
N ARG A 85 18.26 -16.60 8.89
CA ARG A 85 19.43 -17.37 9.37
C ARG A 85 19.05 -18.62 10.18
N LYS A 86 17.79 -19.05 10.16
CA LYS A 86 17.32 -20.34 10.66
C LYS A 86 17.22 -21.34 9.52
#